data_AF-A0AAD0KP21-F1
#
_entry.id   AF-A0AAD0KP21-F1
#
_cell.length_a   1.000
_cell.length_b   1.000
_cell.length_c   1.000
_cell.angle_alpha   90.00
_cell.angle_beta   90.00
_cell.angle_gamma   90.00
#
_symmetry.space_group_name_H-M   'P 1'
#
loop_
_entity.id
_entity.type
_entity.pdbx_description
1 polymer ?
#
loop_
_entity_poly.entity_id
_entity_poly.type
_entity_poly.pdbx_seq_one_letter_code
_entity_poly.pdbx_strand_id
1 'polypeptide(L)'
;MDQHPKSAQTFRRGRAIAFLDKLMVNRATLQRQLNQPELESIKQVVSGELKATEAIIEEFKQIFQIHEIAPEDTTSNVKKEESKEKDENN
;
A
#
# COMPACT_ATOMS: atom_id res chain seq x y z
N MET A 1 10.89 25.46 -14.94
CA MET A 1 9.74 25.21 -14.04
C MET A 1 9.73 23.72 -13.75
N ASP A 2 10.45 23.29 -12.72
CA ASP A 2 10.60 21.88 -12.37
C ASP A 2 9.27 21.31 -11.83
N GLN A 3 8.68 20.37 -12.56
CA GLN A 3 7.52 19.61 -12.12
C GLN A 3 7.92 18.60 -11.03
N HIS A 4 7.99 19.14 -9.81
CA HIS A 4 7.56 18.59 -8.53
C HIS A 4 7.80 17.08 -8.23
N PRO A 5 8.71 16.75 -7.28
CA PRO A 5 8.96 15.38 -6.80
C PRO A 5 7.76 14.68 -6.13
N LYS A 6 6.65 15.40 -5.91
CA LYS A 6 5.43 14.89 -5.26
C LYS A 6 4.71 13.82 -6.08
N SER A 7 4.73 13.90 -7.41
CA SER A 7 4.07 12.91 -8.30
C SER A 7 4.81 11.56 -8.32
N ALA A 8 6.14 11.59 -8.26
CA ALA A 8 6.95 10.39 -8.17
C ALA A 8 6.75 9.66 -6.82
N GLN A 9 6.54 10.42 -5.74
CA GLN A 9 6.28 9.87 -4.41
C GLN A 9 4.92 9.17 -4.32
N THR A 10 3.85 9.74 -4.90
CA THR A 10 2.52 9.11 -4.93
C THR A 10 2.50 7.86 -5.81
N PHE A 11 3.21 7.87 -6.93
CA PHE A 11 3.35 6.68 -7.78
C PHE A 11 4.07 5.54 -7.05
N ARG A 12 5.20 5.83 -6.38
CA ARG A 12 5.95 4.82 -5.60
C ARG A 12 5.08 4.23 -4.48
N ARG A 13 4.34 5.07 -3.75
CA ARG A 13 3.41 4.62 -2.70
C ARG A 13 2.30 3.73 -3.29
N GLY A 14 1.68 4.15 -4.39
CA GLY A 14 0.65 3.36 -5.06
C GLY A 14 1.14 1.99 -5.53
N ARG A 15 2.37 1.93 -6.07
CA ARG A 15 2.99 0.65 -6.46
C ARG A 15 3.32 -0.23 -5.26
N ALA A 16 3.74 0.35 -4.15
CA ALA A 16 4.02 -0.40 -2.93
C ALA A 16 2.73 -1.02 -2.35
N ILE A 17 1.63 -0.26 -2.31
CA ILE A 17 0.33 -0.77 -1.86
C ILE A 17 -0.15 -1.92 -2.77
N ALA A 18 -0.12 -1.74 -4.08
CA ALA A 18 -0.54 -2.79 -5.01
C ALA A 18 0.29 -4.09 -4.88
N PHE A 19 1.59 -3.96 -4.54
CA PHE A 19 2.43 -5.12 -4.27
C PHE A 19 2.07 -5.79 -2.93
N LEU A 20 1.80 -5.00 -1.88
CA LEU A 20 1.32 -5.52 -0.60
C LEU A 20 0.00 -6.27 -0.76
N ASP A 21 -0.95 -5.75 -1.54
CA ASP A 21 -2.22 -6.41 -1.83
C ASP A 21 -2.00 -7.80 -2.45
N LYS A 22 -1.05 -7.91 -3.39
CA LYS A 22 -0.66 -9.20 -3.97
C LYS A 22 -0.13 -10.17 -2.91
N LEU A 23 0.71 -9.71 -1.99
CA LEU A 23 1.20 -10.55 -0.89
C LEU A 23 0.06 -11.00 0.04
N MET A 24 -0.92 -10.13 0.31
CA MET A 24 -2.10 -10.49 1.10
C MET A 24 -2.96 -11.57 0.41
N VAL A 25 -3.12 -11.49 -0.91
CA VAL A 25 -3.81 -12.53 -1.70
C VAL A 25 -3.07 -13.87 -1.62
N ASN A 26 -1.74 -13.85 -1.74
CA ASN A 26 -0.91 -15.05 -1.60
C ASN A 26 -1.04 -15.67 -0.21
N ARG A 27 -0.95 -14.85 0.84
CA ARG A 27 -1.16 -15.28 2.24
C ARG A 27 -2.51 -15.96 2.42
N ALA A 28 -3.59 -15.33 1.97
CA ALA A 28 -4.94 -15.90 2.06
C ALA A 28 -5.07 -17.22 1.30
N THR A 29 -4.36 -17.37 0.18
CA THR A 29 -4.35 -18.60 -0.61
C THR A 29 -3.64 -19.74 0.12
N LEU A 30 -2.47 -19.49 0.68
CA LEU A 30 -1.72 -20.47 1.48
C LEU A 30 -2.52 -20.90 2.73
N GLN A 31 -3.20 -19.95 3.38
CA GLN A 31 -4.10 -20.26 4.49
C GLN A 31 -5.26 -21.18 4.08
N ARG A 32 -5.88 -20.97 2.90
CA ARG A 32 -6.91 -21.88 2.39
C ARG A 32 -6.33 -23.26 2.09
N GLN A 33 -5.14 -23.34 1.49
CA GLN A 33 -4.46 -24.60 1.19
C GLN A 33 -4.16 -25.45 2.42
N LEU A 34 -3.82 -24.82 3.55
CA LEU A 34 -3.62 -25.54 4.82
C LEU A 34 -4.87 -26.26 5.33
N ASN A 35 -6.05 -25.87 4.87
CA ASN A 35 -7.32 -26.49 5.24
C ASN A 35 -7.83 -27.52 4.21
N GLN A 36 -7.07 -27.76 3.13
CA GLN A 36 -7.44 -28.72 2.08
C GLN A 36 -6.90 -30.12 2.43
N PRO A 37 -7.78 -31.13 2.59
CA PRO A 37 -7.34 -32.50 2.87
C PRO A 37 -6.44 -33.08 1.77
N GLU A 38 -6.63 -32.65 0.52
CA GLU A 38 -5.84 -33.10 -0.63
C GLU A 38 -4.35 -32.70 -0.52
N LEU A 39 -4.04 -31.71 0.32
CA LEU A 39 -2.69 -31.17 0.51
C LEU A 39 -2.05 -31.64 1.83
N GLU A 40 -2.63 -32.61 2.54
CA GLU A 40 -2.13 -33.08 3.83
C GLU A 40 -0.65 -33.46 3.80
N SER A 41 -0.23 -34.18 2.75
CA SER A 41 1.14 -34.67 2.57
C SER A 41 2.18 -33.55 2.42
N ILE A 42 1.74 -32.34 2.05
CA ILE A 42 2.61 -31.18 1.84
C ILE A 42 2.35 -30.03 2.82
N LYS A 43 1.52 -30.21 3.84
CA LYS A 43 1.16 -29.13 4.79
C LYS A 43 2.37 -28.46 5.45
N GLN A 44 3.43 -29.20 5.75
CA GLN A 44 4.68 -28.64 6.28
C GLN A 44 5.32 -27.64 5.31
N VAL A 45 5.34 -27.95 4.02
CA VAL A 45 5.85 -27.06 2.97
C VAL A 45 4.98 -25.80 2.87
N VAL A 46 3.65 -25.98 2.76
CA VAL A 46 2.69 -24.86 2.67
C VAL A 46 2.77 -23.96 3.92
N SER A 47 2.98 -24.55 5.10
CA SER A 47 3.18 -23.78 6.35
C SER A 47 4.48 -22.98 6.32
N GLY A 48 5.56 -23.54 5.79
CA GLY A 48 6.82 -22.83 5.57
C GLY A 48 6.67 -21.65 4.60
N GLU A 49 5.98 -21.86 3.47
CA GLU A 49 5.69 -20.81 2.49
C GLU A 49 4.82 -19.69 3.06
N LEU A 50 3.82 -20.04 3.88
CA LEU A 50 2.99 -19.07 4.59
C LEU A 50 3.83 -18.20 5.52
N LYS A 51 4.68 -18.82 6.35
CA LYS A 51 5.58 -18.10 7.26
C LYS A 51 6.54 -17.17 6.50
N ALA A 52 7.11 -17.63 5.39
CA ALA A 52 7.98 -16.80 4.56
C ALA A 52 7.22 -15.61 3.95
N THR A 53 5.99 -15.83 3.46
CA THR A 53 5.13 -14.76 2.93
C THR A 53 4.80 -13.73 4.00
N GLU A 54 4.48 -14.18 5.22
CA GLU A 54 4.21 -13.29 6.36
C GLU A 54 5.43 -12.46 6.76
N ALA A 55 6.63 -13.06 6.78
CA ALA A 55 7.87 -12.33 7.04
C ALA A 55 8.14 -11.24 5.99
N ILE A 56 7.97 -11.56 4.70
CA ILE A 56 8.12 -10.58 3.61
C ILE A 56 7.10 -9.45 3.74
N ILE A 57 5.85 -9.75 4.11
CA ILE A 57 4.83 -8.72 4.34
C ILE A 57 5.27 -7.74 5.43
N GLU A 58 5.76 -8.25 6.55
CA GLU A 58 6.19 -7.43 7.69
C GLU A 58 7.39 -6.54 7.32
N GLU A 59 8.43 -7.13 6.72
CA GLU A 59 9.60 -6.40 6.23
C GLU A 59 9.21 -5.34 5.19
N PHE A 60 8.30 -5.69 4.27
CA PHE A 60 7.84 -4.77 3.23
C PHE A 60 7.09 -3.57 3.82
N LYS A 61 6.18 -3.81 4.78
CA LYS A 61 5.47 -2.72 5.48
C LYS A 61 6.46 -1.78 6.18
N GLN A 62 7.47 -2.33 6.85
CA GLN A 62 8.49 -1.56 7.52
C GLN A 62 9.34 -0.72 6.54
N ILE A 63 9.82 -1.33 5.45
CA ILE A 63 10.64 -0.65 4.43
C ILE A 63 9.89 0.51 3.78
N PHE A 64 8.61 0.31 3.47
CA PHE A 64 7.79 1.31 2.80
C PHE A 64 6.99 2.20 3.76
N GLN A 65 7.16 2.01 5.08
CA GLN A 65 6.41 2.69 6.14
C GLN A 65 4.90 2.70 5.86
N ILE A 66 4.39 1.57 5.37
CA ILE A 66 2.97 1.37 5.10
C ILE A 66 2.29 1.10 6.43
N HIS A 67 2.10 2.15 7.19
CA HIS A 67 1.15 2.20 8.28
C HIS A 67 -0.23 2.38 7.63
N GLU A 68 -1.27 1.75 8.17
CA GLU A 68 -2.65 2.11 7.84
C GLU A 68 -2.85 3.58 8.25
N ILE A 69 -2.44 4.50 7.39
CA ILE A 69 -2.61 5.93 7.59
C ILE A 69 -4.12 6.15 7.49
N ALA A 70 -4.71 6.46 8.65
CA ALA A 70 -6.05 6.99 8.76
C ALA A 70 -6.27 8.09 7.70
N PRO A 71 -7.48 8.24 7.16
CA PRO A 71 -7.79 9.06 5.98
C PRO A 71 -7.50 10.58 6.07
N GLU A 72 -6.83 11.06 7.13
CA GLU A 72 -6.62 12.47 7.43
C GLU A 72 -5.51 13.13 6.58
N ASP A 73 -4.55 12.37 6.03
CA ASP A 73 -3.40 12.93 5.28
C ASP A 73 -3.70 13.33 3.82
N THR A 74 -4.96 13.26 3.39
CA THR A 74 -5.38 13.68 2.03
C THR A 74 -5.84 15.14 1.92
N THR A 75 -5.84 15.92 3.00
CA THR A 75 -6.49 17.25 3.03
C THR A 75 -5.58 18.39 3.47
N SER A 76 -4.49 18.64 2.74
CA SER A 76 -3.66 19.84 3.01
C SER A 76 -3.13 20.56 1.77
N ASN A 77 -3.84 20.53 0.62
CA ASN A 77 -3.43 21.40 -0.49
C ASN A 77 -4.53 21.96 -1.41
N VAL A 78 -5.78 22.08 -0.94
CA VAL A 78 -6.82 22.83 -1.67
C VAL A 78 -7.38 23.90 -0.76
N LYS A 79 -6.73 25.08 -0.73
CA LYS A 79 -7.29 26.39 -0.36
C LYS A 79 -6.15 27.42 -0.24
N LYS A 80 -5.56 27.82 -1.36
CA LYS A 80 -4.86 29.11 -1.42
C LYS A 80 -4.68 29.60 -2.85
N GLU A 81 -5.76 29.82 -3.58
CA GLU A 81 -5.77 30.62 -4.81
C GLU A 81 -7.23 30.87 -5.19
N GLU A 82 -7.85 31.90 -4.61
CA GLU A 82 -8.98 32.67 -5.16
C GLU A 82 -9.40 33.74 -4.13
N SER A 83 -8.54 34.75 -3.95
CA SER A 83 -8.92 36.01 -3.31
C SER A 83 -8.01 37.14 -3.75
N LYS A 84 -7.87 37.33 -5.06
CA LYS A 84 -7.40 38.60 -5.66
C LYS A 84 -7.96 38.74 -7.08
N GLU A 85 -9.12 39.35 -7.20
CA GLU A 85 -9.45 40.31 -8.27
C GLU A 85 -10.89 40.79 -8.08
N LYS A 86 -11.02 42.02 -7.59
CA LYS A 86 -12.02 43.02 -7.97
C LYS A 86 -11.89 44.21 -7.02
N ASP A 87 -10.86 45.01 -7.27
CA ASP A 87 -10.90 46.45 -7.07
C ASP A 87 -10.37 47.07 -8.36
N GLU A 88 -10.88 48.25 -8.69
CA GLU A 88 -10.65 49.04 -9.91
C GLU A 88 -11.60 48.74 -11.08
N ASN A 89 -12.77 49.38 -11.05
CA ASN A 89 -13.09 50.30 -12.14
C ASN A 89 -13.89 51.49 -11.61
N ASN A 90 -13.29 52.66 -11.82
CA ASN A 90 -13.84 54.01 -11.70
C ASN A 90 -14.83 54.28 -12.84
#